data_AF-W2CX23-F1
#
_entry.id   AF-W2CX23-F1
#
_cell.length_a   1.000
_cell.length_b   1.000
_cell.length_c   1.000
_cell.angle_alpha   90.00
_cell.angle_beta   90.00
_cell.angle_gamma   90.00
#
_symmetry.space_group_name_H-M   'P 1'
#
loop_
_entity.id
_entity.type
_entity.pdbx_description
1 polymer ?
#
loop_
_entity_poly.entity_id
_entity_poly.type
_entity_poly.pdbx_seq_one_letter_code
_entity_poly.pdbx_strand_id
1 'polypeptide(L)'
;MRNDKLKDQYRINDRIRVPEVRLVGENVTNGVYPIEKALQIAESHEMDLVEISPNADPPVCRITDYQKFLYQQKKRQKEQKAKSVRVVVKEIRFGPQTDDHDYNFKLRHAKEFLDEGAKVKAYVFFKGRSILFKEQGEVLLLRFANDLEEYAKLDQMPVLEGKRMTIMLSPKKSVSSKAAATKQQAAAVQKAAKNADDTQPAESADSDEEE
;
A
#
# COMPACT_ATOMS: atom_id res chain seq x y z
N MET A 1 -26.59 13.06 1.95
CA MET A 1 -25.90 13.89 0.92
C MET A 1 -24.99 12.98 0.09
N ARG A 2 -24.93 13.13 -1.24
CA ARG A 2 -24.05 12.34 -2.11
C ARG A 2 -22.66 13.01 -2.14
N ASN A 3 -21.59 12.21 -2.18
CA ASN A 3 -20.22 12.72 -2.01
C ASN A 3 -19.60 13.05 -3.37
N ASP A 4 -20.05 14.14 -3.99
CA ASP A 4 -19.65 14.56 -5.35
C ASP A 4 -18.26 15.21 -5.45
N LYS A 5 -17.50 15.37 -4.35
CA LYS A 5 -16.16 15.99 -4.30
C LYS A 5 -15.09 15.41 -5.25
N LEU A 6 -15.36 14.27 -5.89
CA LEU A 6 -14.51 13.68 -6.93
C LEU A 6 -14.78 14.23 -8.34
N LYS A 7 -15.97 14.79 -8.61
CA LYS A 7 -16.33 15.42 -9.90
C LYS A 7 -15.70 16.80 -10.08
N ASP A 8 -15.37 17.47 -8.99
CA ASP A 8 -14.70 18.79 -9.02
C ASP A 8 -13.17 18.66 -8.95
N GLN A 9 -12.63 17.44 -8.86
CA GLN A 9 -11.19 17.20 -8.71
C GLN A 9 -10.40 17.24 -10.03
N TYR A 10 -11.07 17.07 -11.18
CA TYR A 10 -10.44 17.04 -12.51
C TYR A 10 -11.06 18.10 -13.41
N ARG A 11 -10.23 18.79 -14.20
CA ARG A 11 -10.72 19.67 -15.26
C ARG A 11 -11.06 18.83 -16.49
N ILE A 12 -12.13 19.19 -17.17
CA ILE A 12 -12.61 18.55 -18.41
C ILE A 12 -12.95 19.61 -19.44
N ASN A 13 -12.75 19.30 -20.72
CA ASN A 13 -13.16 20.10 -21.87
C ASN A 13 -12.78 21.59 -21.68
N ASP A 14 -13.73 22.53 -21.78
CA ASP A 14 -13.50 24.00 -21.69
C ASP A 14 -12.98 24.50 -20.32
N ARG A 15 -12.91 23.62 -19.31
CA ARG A 15 -12.26 23.94 -18.03
C ARG A 15 -10.73 23.91 -18.15
N ILE A 16 -10.18 23.29 -19.19
CA ILE A 16 -8.74 23.21 -19.47
C ILE A 16 -8.31 24.49 -20.19
N ARG A 17 -7.44 25.29 -19.55
CA ARG A 17 -7.07 26.65 -20.00
C ARG A 17 -5.57 26.80 -20.24
N VAL A 18 -4.99 25.86 -20.99
CA VAL A 18 -3.58 25.86 -21.42
C VAL A 18 -3.53 25.75 -22.93
N PRO A 19 -2.52 26.34 -23.61
CA PRO A 19 -2.47 26.37 -25.09
C PRO A 19 -2.16 24.99 -25.69
N GLU A 20 -1.34 24.18 -25.01
CA GLU A 20 -0.92 22.85 -25.46
C GLU A 20 -1.12 21.81 -24.36
N VAL A 21 -1.40 20.58 -24.76
CA VAL A 21 -1.58 19.42 -23.88
C VAL A 21 -0.86 18.20 -24.44
N ARG A 22 -0.33 17.36 -23.55
CA ARG A 22 0.15 16.01 -23.90
C ARG A 22 -1.03 15.06 -23.90
N LEU A 23 -1.48 14.67 -25.09
CA LEU A 23 -2.67 13.85 -25.32
C LEU A 23 -2.32 12.36 -25.17
N VAL A 24 -3.18 11.61 -24.48
CA VAL A 24 -3.12 10.14 -24.42
C VAL A 24 -4.48 9.49 -24.62
N GLY A 25 -4.55 8.35 -25.33
CA GLY A 25 -5.80 7.63 -25.57
C GLY A 25 -5.59 6.16 -25.93
N GLU A 26 -6.70 5.41 -26.04
CA GLU A 26 -6.69 4.02 -26.55
C GLU A 26 -6.81 3.98 -28.08
N ASN A 27 -7.50 4.96 -28.69
CA ASN A 27 -7.72 5.07 -30.14
C ASN A 27 -7.07 6.33 -30.76
N VAL A 28 -6.13 6.97 -30.06
CA VAL A 28 -5.56 8.29 -30.43
C VAL A 28 -4.04 8.24 -30.34
N THR A 29 -3.35 8.79 -31.32
CA THR A 29 -1.89 8.92 -31.32
C THR A 29 -1.42 9.75 -30.12
N ASN A 30 -0.61 9.15 -29.25
CA ASN A 30 -0.03 9.86 -28.11
C ASN A 30 0.99 10.92 -28.59
N GLY A 31 0.87 12.16 -28.12
CA GLY A 31 1.71 13.26 -28.58
C GLY A 31 1.43 14.57 -27.85
N VAL A 32 2.06 15.67 -28.28
CA VAL A 32 1.70 17.04 -27.85
C VAL A 32 0.82 17.66 -28.93
N TYR A 33 -0.28 18.28 -28.52
CA TYR A 33 -1.28 18.88 -29.39
C TYR A 33 -1.75 20.23 -28.83
N PRO A 34 -2.06 21.22 -29.69
CA PRO A 34 -2.84 22.39 -29.28
C PRO A 34 -4.17 21.97 -28.67
N ILE A 35 -4.65 22.70 -27.66
CA ILE A 35 -5.88 22.37 -26.92
C ILE A 35 -7.11 22.24 -27.83
N GLU A 36 -7.25 23.13 -28.81
CA GLU A 36 -8.34 23.12 -29.80
C GLU A 36 -8.39 21.80 -30.57
N LYS A 37 -7.24 21.29 -31.00
CA LYS A 37 -7.14 20.01 -31.71
C LYS A 37 -7.38 18.82 -30.78
N ALA A 38 -6.95 18.90 -29.52
CA ALA A 38 -7.26 17.87 -28.53
C ALA A 38 -8.77 17.78 -28.21
N LEU A 39 -9.48 18.93 -28.19
CA LEU A 39 -10.93 19.00 -28.04
C LEU A 39 -11.66 18.44 -29.26
N GLN A 40 -11.26 18.83 -30.48
CA GLN A 40 -11.81 18.28 -31.73
C GLN A 40 -11.66 16.75 -31.82
N ILE A 41 -10.51 16.20 -31.41
CA ILE A 41 -10.31 14.74 -31.40
C ILE A 41 -11.23 14.08 -30.35
N ALA A 42 -11.42 14.69 -29.18
CA ALA A 42 -12.33 14.19 -28.15
C ALA A 42 -13.80 14.16 -28.63
N GLU A 43 -14.26 15.26 -29.24
CA GLU A 43 -15.58 15.41 -29.86
C GLU A 43 -15.79 14.38 -30.99
N SER A 44 -14.81 14.19 -31.87
CA SER A 44 -14.85 13.21 -32.96
C SER A 44 -14.94 11.74 -32.51
N HIS A 45 -14.71 11.48 -31.22
CA HIS A 45 -14.85 10.18 -30.58
C HIS A 45 -16.00 10.12 -29.55
N GLU A 46 -16.86 11.15 -29.48
CA GLU A 46 -17.96 11.27 -28.51
C GLU A 46 -17.51 11.10 -27.04
N MET A 47 -16.33 11.60 -26.69
CA MET A 47 -15.71 11.46 -25.36
C MET A 47 -15.20 12.79 -24.77
N ASP A 48 -15.06 12.84 -23.45
CA ASP A 48 -14.48 13.99 -22.75
C ASP A 48 -12.94 14.03 -22.87
N LEU A 49 -12.37 15.23 -22.93
CA LEU A 49 -10.96 15.50 -22.71
C LEU A 49 -10.73 15.78 -21.22
N VAL A 50 -10.10 14.86 -20.50
CA VAL A 50 -9.91 14.90 -19.04
C VAL A 50 -8.45 15.22 -18.69
N GLU A 51 -8.20 16.31 -17.96
CA GLU A 51 -6.88 16.66 -17.41
C GLU A 51 -6.53 15.69 -16.27
N ILE A 52 -5.54 14.81 -16.48
CA ILE A 52 -5.11 13.81 -15.48
C ILE A 52 -3.91 14.31 -14.66
N SER A 53 -2.98 15.03 -15.28
CA SER A 53 -1.78 15.56 -14.61
C SER A 53 -1.56 17.04 -14.97
N PRO A 54 -2.09 17.98 -14.16
CA PRO A 54 -1.83 19.42 -14.35
C PRO A 54 -0.40 19.84 -14.03
N ASN A 55 0.33 19.05 -13.23
CA ASN A 55 1.69 19.36 -12.74
C ASN A 55 2.79 18.84 -13.70
N ALA A 56 2.52 18.81 -15.00
CA ALA A 56 3.46 18.31 -16.01
C ALA A 56 3.51 19.27 -17.19
N ASP A 57 4.68 19.38 -17.83
CA ASP A 57 4.88 20.29 -18.96
C ASP A 57 4.99 19.51 -20.29
N PRO A 58 4.13 19.80 -21.29
CA PRO A 58 2.77 20.32 -21.13
C PRO A 58 1.83 19.33 -20.40
N PRO A 59 0.68 19.80 -19.86
CA PRO A 59 -0.21 18.99 -19.02
C PRO A 59 -0.76 17.74 -19.70
N VAL A 60 -0.86 16.64 -18.96
CA VAL A 60 -1.30 15.35 -19.53
C VAL A 60 -2.81 15.23 -19.48
N CYS A 61 -3.43 15.20 -20.66
CA CYS A 61 -4.87 15.06 -20.85
C CYS A 61 -5.20 13.73 -21.55
N ARG A 62 -6.30 13.09 -21.15
CA ARG A 62 -6.78 11.82 -21.70
C ARG A 62 -8.16 11.98 -22.30
N ILE A 63 -8.36 11.40 -23.48
CA ILE A 63 -9.71 11.27 -24.07
C ILE A 63 -10.38 10.03 -23.49
N THR A 64 -11.48 10.20 -22.77
CA THR A 64 -12.25 9.13 -22.09
C THR A 64 -13.59 9.64 -21.57
N ASP A 65 -14.64 8.82 -21.58
CA ASP A 65 -15.88 9.06 -20.84
C ASP A 65 -15.56 9.40 -19.36
N TYR A 66 -16.00 10.58 -18.91
CA TYR A 66 -15.68 11.07 -17.57
C TYR A 66 -16.30 10.24 -16.44
N GLN A 67 -17.51 9.70 -16.61
CA GLN A 67 -18.15 8.84 -15.59
C GLN A 67 -17.46 7.47 -15.50
N LYS A 68 -17.08 6.89 -16.65
CA LYS A 68 -16.28 5.66 -16.76
C LYS A 68 -14.92 5.84 -16.09
N PHE A 69 -14.23 6.97 -16.33
CA PHE A 69 -12.98 7.33 -15.66
C PHE A 69 -13.15 7.46 -14.14
N LEU A 70 -14.15 8.20 -13.67
CA LEU A 70 -14.43 8.35 -12.23
C LEU A 70 -14.77 7.01 -11.56
N TYR A 71 -15.52 6.12 -12.23
CA TYR A 71 -15.78 4.77 -11.75
C TYR A 71 -14.49 3.95 -11.65
N GLN A 72 -13.66 3.94 -12.69
CA GLN A 72 -12.38 3.23 -12.70
C GLN A 72 -11.44 3.75 -11.60
N GLN A 73 -11.29 5.06 -11.44
CA GLN A 73 -10.50 5.66 -10.35
C GLN A 73 -11.04 5.26 -8.97
N LYS A 74 -12.37 5.29 -8.77
CA LYS A 74 -13.01 4.88 -7.51
C LYS A 74 -12.82 3.39 -7.23
N LYS A 75 -12.84 2.52 -8.25
CA LYS A 75 -12.53 1.10 -8.15
C LYS A 75 -11.05 0.89 -7.80
N ARG A 76 -10.12 1.52 -8.52
CA ARG A 76 -8.67 1.48 -8.27
C ARG A 76 -8.32 1.94 -6.86
N GLN A 77 -8.89 3.06 -6.38
CA GLN A 77 -8.69 3.55 -5.02
C GLN A 77 -9.24 2.59 -3.95
N LYS A 78 -10.41 1.96 -4.19
CA LYS A 78 -10.94 0.91 -3.30
C LYS A 78 -10.02 -0.30 -3.26
N GLU A 79 -9.57 -0.79 -4.41
CA GLU A 79 -8.63 -1.91 -4.50
C GLU A 79 -7.30 -1.60 -3.83
N GLN A 80 -6.74 -0.41 -4.03
CA GLN A 80 -5.50 0.02 -3.35
C GLN A 80 -5.69 0.05 -1.82
N LYS A 81 -6.82 0.56 -1.32
CA LYS A 81 -7.16 0.58 0.12
C LYS A 81 -7.47 -0.81 0.70
N ALA A 82 -7.87 -1.77 -0.13
CA ALA A 82 -8.05 -3.17 0.27
C ALA A 82 -6.74 -3.98 0.18
N LYS A 83 -5.85 -3.64 -0.75
CA LYS A 83 -4.52 -4.26 -0.95
C LYS A 83 -3.48 -3.71 0.05
N SER A 84 -3.65 -2.50 0.55
CA SER A 84 -2.83 -1.95 1.63
C SER A 84 -3.09 -2.69 2.94
N VAL A 85 -2.10 -3.44 3.43
CA VAL A 85 -2.16 -4.12 4.73
C VAL A 85 -2.39 -3.07 5.82
N ARG A 86 -3.56 -3.13 6.48
CA ARG A 86 -3.86 -2.28 7.63
C ARG A 86 -2.97 -2.70 8.79
N VAL A 87 -1.90 -1.95 9.04
CA VAL A 87 -1.05 -2.13 10.22
C VAL A 87 -1.92 -1.97 11.46
N VAL A 88 -2.17 -3.09 12.15
CA VAL A 88 -2.87 -3.09 13.44
C VAL A 88 -1.89 -2.66 14.51
N VAL A 89 -2.30 -1.76 15.40
CA VAL A 89 -1.57 -1.45 16.63
C VAL A 89 -2.34 -2.08 17.78
N LYS A 90 -1.67 -2.96 18.53
CA LYS A 90 -2.18 -3.59 19.76
C LYS A 90 -1.58 -2.84 20.95
N GLU A 91 -2.41 -2.48 21.93
CA GLU A 91 -1.93 -1.83 23.16
C GLU A 91 -1.70 -2.84 24.28
N ILE A 92 -0.59 -2.73 25.00
CA ILE A 92 -0.30 -3.51 26.21
C ILE A 92 -0.07 -2.55 27.38
N ARG A 93 -0.80 -2.77 28.49
CA ARG A 93 -0.79 -1.87 29.64
C ARG A 93 -0.15 -2.50 30.87
N PHE A 94 0.82 -1.80 31.42
CA PHE A 94 1.54 -2.12 32.65
C PHE A 94 1.11 -1.23 33.82
N GLY A 95 1.26 -1.75 35.04
CA GLY A 95 1.28 -0.95 36.26
C GLY A 95 2.70 -0.49 36.58
N PRO A 96 2.88 0.53 37.44
CA PRO A 96 4.19 0.89 37.98
C PRO A 96 4.74 -0.19 38.93
N GLN A 97 3.88 -1.08 39.43
CA GLN A 97 4.19 -2.25 40.24
C GLN A 97 3.53 -3.48 39.61
N THR A 98 3.95 -3.83 38.39
CA THR A 98 3.56 -5.09 37.74
C THR A 98 4.40 -6.22 38.33
N ASP A 99 3.74 -7.33 38.68
CA ASP A 99 4.36 -8.57 39.15
C ASP A 99 4.98 -9.38 37.99
N ASP A 100 5.98 -10.24 38.25
CA ASP A 100 6.61 -11.06 37.22
C ASP A 100 5.63 -12.02 36.53
N HIS A 101 4.55 -12.49 37.16
CA HIS A 101 3.54 -13.30 36.48
C HIS A 101 2.71 -12.47 35.49
N ASP A 102 2.27 -11.28 35.88
CA ASP A 102 1.57 -10.31 35.01
C ASP A 102 2.46 -9.85 33.84
N TYR A 103 3.76 -9.67 34.10
CA TYR A 103 4.78 -9.38 33.10
C TYR A 103 4.91 -10.53 32.07
N ASN A 104 5.15 -11.76 32.53
CA ASN A 104 5.31 -12.94 31.68
C ASN A 104 4.04 -13.33 30.92
N PHE A 105 2.86 -12.98 31.43
CA PHE A 105 1.60 -13.07 30.68
C PHE A 105 1.58 -12.09 29.50
N LYS A 106 1.91 -10.81 29.74
CA LYS A 106 1.92 -9.76 28.70
C LYS A 106 3.01 -9.93 27.66
N LEU A 107 4.17 -10.46 28.06
CA LEU A 107 5.29 -10.80 27.18
C LEU A 107 4.89 -11.85 26.13
N ARG A 108 4.12 -12.89 26.52
CA ARG A 108 3.60 -13.88 25.57
C ARG A 108 2.63 -13.28 24.56
N HIS A 109 1.64 -12.50 25.03
CA HIS A 109 0.70 -11.78 24.15
C HIS A 109 1.40 -10.81 23.20
N ALA A 110 2.51 -10.19 23.62
CA ALA A 110 3.31 -9.34 22.75
C ALA A 110 3.99 -10.14 21.63
N LYS A 111 4.57 -11.31 21.93
CA LYS A 111 5.15 -12.21 20.92
C LYS A 111 4.08 -12.66 19.91
N GLU A 112 2.92 -13.08 20.39
CA GLU A 112 1.76 -13.44 19.55
C GLU A 112 1.34 -12.28 18.62
N PHE A 113 1.20 -11.05 19.14
CA PHE A 113 0.87 -9.89 18.31
C PHE A 113 1.97 -9.49 17.31
N LEU A 114 3.24 -9.71 17.65
CA LEU A 114 4.37 -9.43 16.75
C LEU A 114 4.48 -10.48 15.64
N ASP A 115 4.20 -11.75 15.94
CA ASP A 115 4.14 -12.84 14.96
C ASP A 115 2.89 -12.74 14.05
N GLU A 116 1.76 -12.20 14.56
CA GLU A 116 0.62 -11.71 13.73
C GLU A 116 1.01 -10.57 12.78
N GLY A 117 2.17 -9.92 13.00
CA GLY A 117 2.61 -8.74 12.24
C GLY A 117 1.99 -7.42 12.69
N ALA A 118 1.33 -7.37 13.85
CA ALA A 118 0.87 -6.12 14.45
C ALA A 118 2.03 -5.35 15.10
N LYS A 119 1.90 -4.02 15.20
CA LYS A 119 2.75 -3.21 16.07
C LYS A 119 2.24 -3.28 17.51
N VAL A 120 3.14 -3.26 18.48
CA VAL A 120 2.80 -3.23 19.91
C VAL A 120 3.14 -1.85 20.49
N LYS A 121 2.14 -1.14 21.04
CA LYS A 121 2.37 0.04 21.91
C LYS A 121 2.25 -0.41 23.36
N ALA A 122 3.37 -0.59 24.03
CA ALA A 122 3.41 -0.90 25.46
C ALA A 122 3.47 0.40 26.28
N TYR A 123 2.71 0.49 27.38
CA TYR A 123 2.75 1.65 28.26
C TYR A 123 2.53 1.35 29.74
N VAL A 124 3.22 2.08 30.61
CA VAL A 124 2.96 2.17 32.05
C VAL A 124 2.00 3.33 32.31
N PHE A 125 0.96 3.13 33.12
CA PHE A 125 -0.01 4.16 33.48
C PHE A 125 0.14 4.62 34.93
N PHE A 126 0.58 5.86 35.14
CA PHE A 126 0.82 6.44 36.47
C PHE A 126 -0.44 7.11 37.03
N LYS A 127 -0.94 6.59 38.16
CA LYS A 127 -2.05 7.18 38.94
C LYS A 127 -1.50 8.00 40.11
N GLY A 128 -1.84 9.29 40.17
CA GLY A 128 -1.50 10.17 41.30
C GLY A 128 0.00 10.15 41.62
N ARG A 129 0.34 9.91 42.90
CA ARG A 129 1.73 9.89 43.38
C ARG A 129 2.64 8.81 42.76
N SER A 130 2.09 7.81 42.06
CA SER A 130 2.92 6.76 41.43
C SER A 130 3.82 7.25 40.29
N ILE A 131 3.67 8.50 39.83
CA ILE A 131 4.63 9.16 38.91
C ILE A 131 6.05 9.25 39.49
N LEU A 132 6.21 9.16 40.83
CA LEU A 132 7.52 9.03 41.48
C LEU A 132 8.26 7.75 41.04
N PHE A 133 7.53 6.69 40.68
CA PHE A 133 8.10 5.44 40.17
C PHE A 133 8.31 5.45 38.64
N LYS A 134 8.51 6.64 38.04
CA LYS A 134 8.82 6.79 36.60
C LYS A 134 9.99 5.89 36.18
N GLU A 135 11.09 5.89 36.95
CA GLU A 135 12.33 5.15 36.65
C GLU A 135 12.12 3.63 36.70
N GLN A 136 11.30 3.13 37.65
CA GLN A 136 10.91 1.71 37.68
C GLN A 136 10.06 1.33 36.45
N GLY A 137 9.16 2.21 36.02
CA GLY A 137 8.41 2.03 34.79
C GLY A 137 9.28 2.08 33.52
N GLU A 138 10.39 2.84 33.55
CA GLU A 138 11.32 2.95 32.43
C GLU A 138 12.13 1.67 32.29
N VAL A 139 12.72 1.20 33.39
CA VAL A 139 13.42 -0.10 33.47
C VAL A 139 12.49 -1.24 33.07
N LEU A 140 11.21 -1.23 33.47
CA LEU A 140 10.23 -2.24 33.04
C LEU A 140 10.00 -2.24 31.52
N LEU A 141 9.85 -1.06 30.90
CA LEU A 141 9.65 -0.97 29.45
C LEU A 141 10.92 -1.30 28.66
N LEU A 142 12.11 -0.99 29.19
CA LEU A 142 13.39 -1.39 28.60
C LEU A 142 13.62 -2.90 28.70
N ARG A 143 13.34 -3.52 29.87
CA ARG A 143 13.31 -4.99 30.03
C ARG A 143 12.38 -5.63 29.00
N PHE A 144 11.18 -5.07 28.82
CA PHE A 144 10.19 -5.55 27.86
C PHE A 144 10.63 -5.40 26.39
N ALA A 145 11.37 -4.34 26.05
CA ALA A 145 11.95 -4.18 24.73
C ALA A 145 13.07 -5.21 24.46
N ASN A 146 13.92 -5.47 25.45
CA ASN A 146 15.02 -6.43 25.35
C ASN A 146 14.52 -7.88 25.26
N ASP A 147 13.56 -8.28 26.11
CA ASP A 147 12.95 -9.63 26.12
C ASP A 147 12.17 -9.94 24.82
N LEU A 148 11.87 -8.91 24.02
CA LEU A 148 11.22 -8.98 22.72
C LEU A 148 12.17 -8.69 21.55
N GLU A 149 13.48 -8.47 21.78
CA GLU A 149 14.40 -8.04 20.72
C GLU A 149 14.48 -9.03 19.55
N GLU A 150 14.37 -10.35 19.77
CA GLU A 150 14.38 -11.32 18.65
C GLU A 150 13.17 -11.15 17.70
N TYR A 151 12.04 -10.67 18.24
CA TYR A 151 10.75 -10.57 17.56
C TYR A 151 10.49 -9.15 17.02
N ALA A 152 10.98 -8.13 17.71
CA ALA A 152 10.68 -6.73 17.45
C ALA A 152 11.93 -5.84 17.37
N LYS A 153 11.78 -4.72 16.65
CA LYS A 153 12.63 -3.55 16.73
C LYS A 153 11.92 -2.49 17.56
N LEU A 154 12.65 -1.86 18.48
CA LEU A 154 12.22 -0.66 19.17
C LEU A 154 12.20 0.53 18.18
N ASP A 155 11.03 1.13 17.96
CA ASP A 155 10.89 2.30 17.08
C ASP A 155 11.39 3.57 17.78
N GLN A 156 11.14 3.70 19.09
CA GLN A 156 11.47 4.84 19.94
C GLN A 156 11.74 4.40 21.39
N MET A 157 12.67 5.07 22.07
CA MET A 157 12.92 4.92 23.52
C MET A 157 11.68 5.30 24.36
N PRO A 158 11.62 4.95 25.66
CA PRO A 158 10.51 5.32 26.53
C PRO A 158 10.26 6.84 26.58
N VAL A 159 9.05 7.28 26.22
CA VAL A 159 8.65 8.70 26.29
C VAL A 159 7.46 8.87 27.23
N LEU A 160 7.56 9.85 28.14
CA LEU A 160 6.52 10.22 29.11
C LEU A 160 5.46 11.15 28.47
N GLU A 161 4.44 10.56 27.86
CA GLU A 161 3.19 11.21 27.43
C GLU A 161 2.30 11.54 28.65
N GLY A 162 2.72 12.52 29.46
CA GLY A 162 1.96 13.11 30.58
C GLY A 162 1.76 12.17 31.78
N LYS A 163 0.73 11.31 31.73
CA LYS A 163 0.43 10.29 32.77
C LYS A 163 0.70 8.85 32.29
N ARG A 164 1.20 8.70 31.06
CA ARG A 164 1.65 7.43 30.48
C ARG A 164 3.12 7.56 30.11
N MET A 165 3.90 6.52 30.32
CA MET A 165 5.16 6.36 29.61
C MET A 165 5.01 5.21 28.62
N THR A 166 5.46 5.40 27.38
CA THR A 166 5.16 4.48 26.27
C THR A 166 6.38 4.17 25.44
N ILE A 167 6.40 2.97 24.86
CA ILE A 167 7.30 2.55 23.78
C ILE A 167 6.48 1.98 22.61
N MET A 168 7.06 1.99 21.41
CA MET A 168 6.49 1.33 20.24
C MET A 168 7.46 0.29 19.68
N LEU A 169 6.94 -0.91 19.44
CA LEU A 169 7.67 -2.07 18.94
C LEU A 169 7.10 -2.47 17.56
N SER A 170 7.96 -2.51 16.55
CA SER A 170 7.64 -3.02 15.20
C SER A 170 8.15 -4.45 15.03
N PRO A 171 7.39 -5.38 14.43
CA PRO A 171 7.85 -6.74 14.22
C PRO A 171 9.02 -6.82 13.23
N LYS A 172 10.12 -7.47 13.62
CA LYS A 172 11.30 -7.74 12.76
C LYS A 172 10.92 -8.71 11.64
N LYS A 173 10.22 -9.81 11.97
CA LYS A 173 9.73 -10.82 11.02
C LYS A 173 8.41 -10.38 10.37
N SER A 174 8.43 -9.29 9.60
CA SER A 174 7.21 -8.76 8.97
C SER A 174 6.58 -9.79 8.01
N VAL A 175 5.36 -10.27 8.34
CA VAL A 175 4.64 -11.28 7.53
C VAL A 175 4.32 -10.82 6.10
N SER A 176 4.38 -9.51 5.82
CA SER A 176 4.36 -8.94 4.47
C SER A 176 5.49 -9.48 3.57
N SER A 177 6.66 -9.81 4.11
CA SER A 177 7.77 -10.39 3.35
C SER A 177 7.48 -11.84 2.91
N LYS A 178 7.00 -12.70 3.83
CA LYS A 178 6.53 -14.06 3.49
C LYS A 178 5.36 -14.02 2.51
N ALA A 179 4.35 -13.19 2.76
CA ALA A 179 3.17 -13.08 1.89
C ALA A 179 3.49 -12.56 0.47
N ALA A 180 4.56 -11.76 0.31
CA ALA A 180 5.09 -11.37 -1.00
C ALA A 180 5.84 -12.53 -1.68
N ALA A 181 6.77 -13.18 -0.97
CA ALA A 181 7.59 -14.27 -1.50
C ALA A 181 6.75 -15.47 -1.99
N THR A 182 5.78 -15.93 -1.18
CA THR A 182 4.91 -17.06 -1.56
C THR A 182 4.06 -16.75 -2.79
N LYS A 183 3.63 -15.50 -2.98
CA LYS A 183 2.88 -15.09 -4.18
C LYS A 183 3.73 -15.00 -5.44
N GLN A 184 5.02 -14.67 -5.32
CA GLN A 184 5.94 -14.69 -6.47
C GLN A 184 6.27 -16.14 -6.89
N GLN A 185 6.48 -17.05 -5.93
CA GLN A 185 6.74 -18.46 -6.24
C GLN A 185 5.53 -19.17 -6.88
N ALA A 186 4.31 -18.93 -6.38
CA ALA A 186 3.09 -19.48 -6.98
C ALA A 186 2.88 -19.02 -8.45
N ALA A 187 3.21 -17.77 -8.76
CA ALA A 187 3.12 -17.22 -10.11
C ALA A 187 4.21 -17.77 -11.07
N ALA A 188 5.35 -18.21 -10.55
CA ALA A 188 6.41 -18.82 -11.36
C ALA A 188 6.05 -20.25 -11.79
N VAL A 189 5.54 -21.07 -10.86
CA VAL A 189 5.14 -22.47 -11.14
C VAL A 189 4.06 -22.54 -12.23
N GLN A 190 3.08 -21.63 -12.20
CA GLN A 190 2.01 -21.57 -13.21
C GLN A 190 2.49 -21.09 -14.60
N LYS A 191 3.70 -20.51 -14.73
CA LYS A 191 4.31 -20.20 -16.03
C LYS A 191 5.12 -21.35 -16.61
N ALA A 192 5.75 -22.18 -15.76
CA ALA A 192 6.48 -23.35 -16.24
C ALA A 192 5.55 -24.41 -16.86
N ALA A 193 4.38 -24.63 -16.25
CA ALA A 193 3.42 -25.67 -16.66
C ALA A 193 2.61 -25.37 -17.93
N LYS A 194 2.91 -24.31 -18.70
CA LYS A 194 2.13 -23.90 -19.90
C LYS A 194 2.95 -23.80 -21.20
N ASN A 195 4.21 -24.19 -21.19
CA ASN A 195 5.13 -24.14 -22.34
C ASN A 195 5.62 -25.55 -22.75
N ALA A 196 4.83 -26.60 -22.51
CA ALA A 196 5.24 -28.00 -22.66
C ALA A 196 4.26 -28.85 -23.49
N ASP A 197 3.33 -28.22 -24.21
CA ASP A 197 2.20 -28.87 -24.90
C ASP A 197 1.98 -28.29 -26.31
N ASP A 198 3.08 -27.91 -26.98
CA ASP A 198 3.08 -27.49 -28.39
C ASP A 198 4.42 -27.83 -29.08
N THR A 199 4.65 -29.13 -29.27
CA THR A 199 5.64 -29.67 -30.23
C THR A 199 5.10 -30.99 -30.78
N GLN A 200 4.21 -30.92 -31.78
CA GLN A 200 3.83 -32.11 -32.54
C GLN A 200 5.00 -32.55 -33.46
N PRO A 201 5.41 -33.83 -33.46
CA PRO A 201 6.24 -34.37 -34.53
C PRO A 201 5.40 -34.62 -35.78
N ALA A 202 5.83 -34.11 -36.92
CA ALA A 202 5.26 -34.44 -38.23
C ALA A 202 6.25 -35.34 -39.00
N GLU A 203 5.78 -36.48 -39.49
CA GLU A 203 6.53 -37.41 -40.34
C GLU A 203 6.21 -37.20 -41.82
N SER A 204 7.25 -37.30 -42.68
CA SER A 204 7.23 -37.53 -44.14
C SER A 204 6.42 -36.53 -45.01
N ALA A 205 6.64 -36.34 -46.32
CA ALA A 205 7.76 -36.59 -47.24
C ALA A 205 7.86 -35.31 -48.14
N ASP A 206 8.53 -35.17 -49.30
CA ASP A 206 9.44 -35.90 -50.22
C ASP A 206 10.02 -34.77 -51.16
N SER A 207 10.89 -34.89 -52.16
CA SER A 207 11.73 -35.93 -52.80
C SER A 207 12.83 -35.20 -53.65
N ASP A 208 13.66 -35.92 -54.42
CA ASP A 208 14.39 -35.45 -55.64
C ASP A 208 15.50 -34.37 -55.48
N GLU A 209 16.43 -34.15 -56.44
CA GLU A 209 17.36 -35.04 -57.18
C GLU A 209 18.33 -34.09 -57.94
N GLU A 210 19.67 -34.24 -57.84
CA GLU A 210 20.64 -33.66 -58.80
C GLU A 210 21.93 -34.52 -58.88
N GLU A 211 21.95 -35.48 -59.81
CA GLU A 211 23.04 -35.66 -60.80
C GLU A 211 22.51 -36.36 -62.08
#